data_AF-A0A564YCU0-F1
#
_entry.id   AF-A0A564YCU0-F1
#
_cell.length_a   1.000
_cell.length_b   1.000
_cell.length_c   1.000
_cell.angle_alpha   90.00
_cell.angle_beta   90.00
_cell.angle_gamma   90.00
#
_symmetry.space_group_name_H-M   'P 1'
#
loop_
_entity.id
_entity.type
_entity.pdbx_description
1 polymer ?
#
loop_
_entity_poly.entity_id
_entity_poly.type
_entity_poly.pdbx_seq_one_letter_code
_entity_poly.pdbx_strand_id
1 'polypeptide(L)'
;MSGYEINFYFHKNEWFTNHCITREYHFREKGRSVVCVTIIEWNKGMCLFDNGKDVSEDGFSNRSGFFSWLQFERKAVGDTIGNYIKEELWPNPLKYYLNTEPK
;
A
#
# COMPACT_ATOMS: atom_id res chain seq x y z
N MET A 1 13.41 -7.10 17.29
CA MET A 1 12.31 -6.97 16.31
C MET A 1 12.91 -6.43 15.04
N SER A 2 12.83 -7.15 13.92
CA SER A 2 13.27 -6.67 12.62
C SER A 2 12.05 -6.24 11.81
N GLY A 3 12.24 -5.34 10.86
CA GLY A 3 11.13 -4.78 10.10
C GLY A 3 11.64 -3.82 9.04
N TYR A 4 10.70 -3.31 8.25
CA TYR A 4 10.95 -2.21 7.33
C TYR A 4 9.65 -1.44 7.11
N GLU A 5 9.76 -0.23 6.60
CA GLU A 5 8.61 0.56 6.19
C GLU A 5 8.78 1.00 4.74
N ILE A 6 7.66 1.15 4.04
CA ILE A 6 7.60 1.76 2.72
C ILE A 6 6.81 3.06 2.86
N ASN A 7 7.46 4.17 2.53
CA ASN A 7 6.88 5.50 2.59
C ASN A 7 6.54 5.98 1.17
N PHE A 8 5.25 6.26 0.94
CA PHE A 8 4.77 6.86 -0.31
C PHE A 8 4.51 8.34 -0.10
N TYR A 9 5.33 9.19 -0.70
CA TYR A 9 5.17 10.64 -0.65
C TYR A 9 4.31 11.14 -1.80
N PHE A 10 3.30 11.93 -1.48
CA PHE A 10 2.39 12.51 -2.45
C PHE A 10 2.46 14.03 -2.42
N HIS A 11 2.47 14.62 -3.61
CA HIS A 11 2.17 16.05 -3.74
C HIS A 11 0.70 16.32 -3.38
N LYS A 12 0.41 17.58 -3.07
CA LYS A 12 -0.96 18.04 -2.89
C LYS A 12 -1.81 17.63 -4.10
N ASN A 13 -2.92 16.97 -3.84
CA ASN A 13 -3.83 16.45 -4.85
C ASN A 13 -5.28 16.53 -4.35
N GLU A 14 -6.24 16.27 -5.24
CA GLU A 14 -7.68 16.41 -4.95
C GLU A 14 -8.28 15.19 -4.24
N TRP A 15 -7.55 14.09 -4.09
CA TRP A 15 -8.09 12.82 -3.61
C TRP A 15 -8.01 12.66 -2.10
N PHE A 16 -6.87 13.00 -1.49
CA PHE A 16 -6.62 12.86 -0.06
C PHE A 16 -5.62 13.90 0.45
N THR A 17 -5.58 14.12 1.76
CA THR A 17 -4.73 15.13 2.40
C THR A 17 -3.36 14.62 2.85
N ASN A 18 -3.14 13.30 2.92
CA ASN A 18 -1.87 12.75 3.36
C ASN A 18 -0.71 13.18 2.44
N HIS A 19 0.34 13.74 3.03
CA HIS A 19 1.62 13.96 2.34
C HIS A 19 2.49 12.71 2.27
N CYS A 20 2.30 11.79 3.22
CA CYS A 20 2.97 10.49 3.27
C CYS A 20 1.95 9.44 3.71
N ILE A 21 1.93 8.32 2.99
CA ILE A 21 1.21 7.11 3.40
C ILE A 21 2.26 6.03 3.62
N THR A 22 2.34 5.53 4.84
CA THR A 22 3.35 4.57 5.27
C THR A 22 2.74 3.19 5.43
N ARG A 23 3.46 2.18 4.98
CA ARG A 23 3.15 0.77 5.22
C ARG A 23 4.33 0.13 5.95
N GLU A 24 4.11 -0.22 7.21
CA GLU A 24 5.13 -0.75 8.10
C GLU A 24 5.00 -2.27 8.23
N TYR A 25 6.12 -2.96 8.16
CA TYR A 25 6.24 -4.40 8.30
C TYR A 25 7.02 -4.72 9.57
N HIS A 26 6.38 -5.40 10.50
CA HIS A 26 6.96 -5.80 11.78
C HIS A 26 7.12 -7.32 11.84
N PHE A 27 8.37 -7.80 11.84
CA PHE A 27 8.69 -9.23 11.97
C PHE A 27 8.95 -9.59 13.44
N ARG A 28 8.03 -10.36 14.02
CA ARG A 28 8.16 -10.86 15.40
C ARG A 28 8.73 -12.27 15.41
N GLU A 29 9.33 -12.62 16.55
CA GLU A 29 9.77 -14.00 16.81
C GLU A 29 8.58 -14.96 16.73
N LYS A 30 8.83 -16.22 16.32
CA LYS A 30 7.82 -17.27 16.08
C LYS A 30 6.96 -17.08 14.82
N GLY A 31 7.49 -16.41 13.79
CA GLY A 31 6.89 -16.36 12.44
C GLY A 31 5.64 -15.48 12.33
N ARG A 32 5.31 -14.70 13.36
CA ARG A 32 4.21 -13.72 13.29
C ARG A 32 4.72 -12.44 12.68
N SER A 33 4.11 -12.03 11.58
CA SER A 33 4.35 -10.74 10.95
C SER A 33 3.08 -9.89 11.06
N VAL A 34 3.27 -8.61 11.36
CA VAL A 34 2.18 -7.62 11.45
C VAL A 34 2.46 -6.55 10.42
N VAL A 35 1.42 -6.08 9.74
CA VAL A 35 1.50 -4.93 8.84
C VAL A 35 0.63 -3.84 9.41
N CYS A 36 1.18 -2.65 9.56
CA CYS A 36 0.46 -1.45 9.96
C CYS A 36 0.47 -0.47 8.80
N VAL A 37 -0.62 0.28 8.62
CA VAL A 37 -0.80 1.20 7.49
C VAL A 37 -1.32 2.54 7.97
N THR A 38 -0.83 3.62 7.36
CA THR A 38 -1.44 4.93 7.52
C THR A 38 -2.86 4.93 6.94
N ILE A 39 -3.83 5.41 7.73
CA ILE A 39 -5.20 5.62 7.24
C ILE A 39 -5.17 6.76 6.22
N ILE A 40 -5.76 6.51 5.04
CA ILE A 40 -5.89 7.51 4.01
C ILE A 40 -7.03 8.48 4.36
N GLU A 41 -6.69 9.76 4.48
CA GLU A 41 -7.58 10.88 4.74
C GLU A 41 -8.20 11.35 3.41
N TRP A 42 -9.17 10.59 2.91
CA TRP A 42 -9.88 10.91 1.67
C TRP A 42 -10.63 12.24 1.77
N ASN A 43 -10.53 13.05 0.73
CA ASN A 43 -11.38 14.23 0.56
C ASN A 43 -12.83 13.79 0.32
N LYS A 44 -13.78 14.67 0.64
CA LYS A 44 -15.22 14.39 0.53
C LYS A 44 -15.60 13.93 -0.87
N GLY A 45 -16.18 12.72 -0.97
CA GLY A 45 -16.64 12.13 -2.23
C GLY A 45 -15.55 11.50 -3.09
N MET A 46 -14.29 11.49 -2.62
CA MET A 46 -13.13 10.99 -3.37
C MET A 46 -12.64 9.63 -2.88
N CYS A 47 -13.24 9.07 -1.83
CA CYS A 47 -12.90 7.74 -1.33
C CYS A 47 -13.16 6.69 -2.41
N LEU A 48 -12.11 6.02 -2.86
CA LEU A 48 -12.19 4.97 -3.90
C LEU A 48 -13.03 3.76 -3.49
N PHE A 49 -13.39 3.70 -2.20
CA PHE A 49 -14.09 2.59 -1.62
C PHE A 49 -15.50 2.94 -1.10
N ASP A 50 -15.88 4.22 -1.12
CA ASP A 50 -17.26 4.63 -0.85
C ASP A 50 -18.13 4.30 -2.06
N ASN A 51 -18.95 3.26 -1.96
CA ASN A 51 -19.91 2.88 -3.01
C ASN A 51 -21.34 3.36 -2.75
N GLY A 52 -21.55 4.28 -1.80
CA GLY A 52 -22.89 4.75 -1.43
C GLY A 52 -23.82 3.65 -0.90
N LYS A 53 -23.28 2.49 -0.53
CA LYS A 53 -23.97 1.39 0.14
C LYS A 53 -23.09 0.95 1.30
N ASP A 54 -23.69 0.59 2.43
CA ASP A 54 -23.01 -0.04 3.56
C ASP A 54 -22.34 -1.33 3.07
N VAL A 55 -21.07 -1.22 2.70
CA VAL A 55 -20.23 -2.37 2.40
C VAL A 55 -19.57 -2.76 3.71
N SER A 56 -19.88 -3.94 4.22
CA SER A 56 -19.18 -4.53 5.37
C SER A 56 -17.66 -4.54 5.14
N GLU A 57 -16.86 -4.59 6.21
CA GLU A 57 -15.39 -4.72 6.16
C GLU A 57 -14.92 -5.79 5.15
N ASP A 58 -15.68 -6.88 5.00
CA ASP A 58 -15.42 -7.94 4.03
C ASP A 58 -15.52 -7.50 2.56
N GLY A 59 -16.38 -6.54 2.21
CA GLY A 59 -16.53 -6.09 0.82
C GLY A 59 -15.48 -5.06 0.38
N PHE A 60 -14.78 -4.41 1.31
CA PHE A 60 -13.57 -3.63 1.02
C PHE A 60 -12.39 -4.56 0.70
N SER A 61 -12.30 -5.70 1.39
CA SER A 61 -11.27 -6.71 1.17
C SER A 61 -11.28 -7.30 -0.26
N ASN A 62 -12.43 -7.27 -0.93
CA ASN A 62 -12.62 -7.85 -2.27
C ASN A 62 -12.27 -6.90 -3.42
N ARG A 63 -11.87 -5.65 -3.13
CA ARG A 63 -11.38 -4.74 -4.18
C ARG A 63 -9.91 -4.95 -4.41
N SER A 64 -9.56 -5.34 -5.64
CA SER A 64 -8.18 -5.44 -6.11
C SER A 64 -7.64 -4.06 -6.49
N GLY A 65 -6.33 -3.84 -6.29
CA GLY A 65 -5.65 -2.63 -6.71
C GLY A 65 -4.65 -2.08 -5.70
N PHE A 66 -3.85 -1.12 -6.16
CA PHE A 66 -2.76 -0.52 -5.37
C PHE A 66 -3.27 0.15 -4.09
N PHE A 67 -4.30 1.00 -4.16
CA PHE A 67 -4.82 1.69 -2.98
C PHE A 67 -5.49 0.74 -1.97
N SER A 68 -6.04 -0.39 -2.43
CA SER A 68 -6.56 -1.44 -1.53
C SER A 68 -5.42 -2.14 -0.79
N TRP A 69 -4.32 -2.42 -1.50
CA TRP A 69 -3.10 -2.91 -0.85
C TRP A 69 -2.50 -1.87 0.10
N LEU A 70 -2.52 -0.58 -0.27
CA LEU A 70 -1.89 0.48 0.51
C LEU A 70 -2.64 0.81 1.81
N GLN A 71 -3.98 0.87 1.76
CA GLN A 71 -4.82 1.31 2.89
C GLN A 71 -5.19 0.21 3.88
N PHE A 72 -5.22 -1.06 3.45
CA PHE A 72 -5.70 -2.15 4.30
C PHE A 72 -4.57 -3.01 4.83
N GLU A 73 -4.67 -3.35 6.13
CA GLU A 73 -3.80 -4.33 6.75
C GLU A 73 -4.02 -5.70 6.13
N ARG A 74 -2.92 -6.37 5.79
CA ARG A 74 -2.92 -7.72 5.23
C ARG A 74 -1.80 -8.51 5.89
N LYS A 75 -1.87 -9.84 5.82
CA LYS A 75 -0.75 -10.69 6.26
C LYS A 75 0.51 -10.30 5.46
N ALA A 76 1.63 -10.07 6.13
CA ALA A 76 2.88 -9.78 5.43
C ALA A 76 3.37 -11.00 4.63
N VAL A 77 3.05 -12.20 5.11
CA VAL A 77 3.34 -13.45 4.37
C VAL A 77 2.51 -13.45 3.08
N GLY A 78 3.21 -13.52 1.94
CA GLY A 78 2.59 -13.49 0.62
C GLY A 78 2.33 -12.08 0.07
N ASP A 79 2.78 -11.01 0.75
CA ASP A 79 2.69 -9.65 0.24
C ASP A 79 3.65 -9.44 -0.94
N THR A 80 3.15 -9.71 -2.13
CA THR A 80 3.95 -9.67 -3.37
C THR A 80 4.32 -8.22 -3.73
N ILE A 81 3.44 -7.25 -3.48
CA ILE A 81 3.70 -5.85 -3.84
C ILE A 81 4.78 -5.26 -2.92
N GLY A 82 4.68 -5.47 -1.60
CA GLY A 82 5.69 -5.02 -0.65
C GLY A 82 7.06 -5.63 -0.93
N ASN A 83 7.10 -6.94 -1.19
CA ASN A 83 8.34 -7.63 -1.53
C ASN A 83 8.93 -7.15 -2.86
N TYR A 84 8.12 -6.96 -3.89
CA TYR A 84 8.60 -6.43 -5.17
C TYR A 84 9.17 -5.03 -5.03
N ILE A 85 8.50 -4.15 -4.26
CA ILE A 85 9.01 -2.81 -4.01
C ILE A 85 10.36 -2.88 -3.29
N LYS A 86 10.45 -3.67 -2.22
CA LYS A 86 11.66 -3.77 -1.39
C LYS A 86 12.85 -4.44 -2.09
N GLU A 87 12.62 -5.56 -2.75
CA GLU A 87 13.69 -6.44 -3.25
C GLU A 87 14.06 -6.15 -4.71
N GLU A 88 13.14 -5.63 -5.53
CA GLU A 88 13.36 -5.43 -6.97
C GLU A 88 13.34 -3.94 -7.36
N LEU A 89 12.27 -3.21 -7.02
CA LEU A 89 12.10 -1.82 -7.45
C LEU A 89 13.04 -0.85 -6.73
N TRP A 90 13.10 -0.92 -5.40
CA TRP A 90 13.87 0.02 -4.57
C TRP A 90 15.38 -0.08 -4.78
N PRO A 91 16.00 -1.28 -4.92
CA PRO A 91 17.44 -1.38 -5.16
C PRO A 91 17.87 -0.85 -6.53
N ASN A 92 16.99 -0.92 -7.54
CA ASN A 92 17.30 -0.44 -8.89
C ASN A 92 16.06 0.10 -9.63
N PRO A 93 15.55 1.29 -9.25
CA PRO A 93 14.36 1.85 -9.88
C PRO A 93 14.63 2.28 -11.33
N LEU A 94 15.87 2.64 -11.66
CA LEU A 94 16.27 3.05 -13.01
C LEU A 94 16.10 1.94 -14.04
N LYS A 95 16.29 0.67 -13.65
CA LYS A 95 16.00 -0.48 -14.52
C LYS A 95 14.57 -0.41 -15.05
N TYR A 96 13.58 -0.12 -14.20
CA TYR A 96 12.18 -0.06 -14.62
C TYR A 96 11.82 1.24 -15.34
N TYR A 97 12.49 2.34 -15.01
CA TYR A 97 12.29 3.62 -15.68
C TYR A 97 12.84 3.62 -17.12
N LEU A 98 14.02 3.04 -17.32
CA LEU A 98 14.73 3.03 -18.61
C LEU A 98 14.34 1.87 -19.51
N ASN A 99 13.81 0.77 -18.96
CA ASN A 99 13.37 -0.38 -19.74
C ASN A 99 11.98 -0.15 -20.35
N THR A 100 11.83 0.97 -21.06
CA THR A 100 10.72 1.21 -21.98
C THR A 100 10.93 0.34 -23.22
N GLU A 101 10.80 -0.98 -23.09
CA GLU A 101 10.59 -1.80 -24.29
C GLU A 101 9.32 -1.29 -24.98
N PRO A 102 9.36 -1.01 -26.30
CA PRO A 102 8.15 -0.68 -27.03
C PRO A 102 7.21 -1.90 -26.96
N LYS A 103 5.98 -1.68 -26.49
CA LYS A 103 4.90 -2.64 -26.65
C LYS A 103 4.62 -2.89 -28.13
#